data_AF-A0A939EVY5-F1
#
_entry.id   AF-A0A939EVY5-F1
#
_cell.length_a   1.000
_cell.length_b   1.000
_cell.length_c   1.000
_cell.angle_alpha   90.00
_cell.angle_beta   90.00
_cell.angle_gamma   90.00
#
_symmetry.space_group_name_H-M   'P 1'
#
loop_
_entity.id
_entity.type
_entity.pdbx_description
1 polymer ?
#
loop_
_entity_poly.entity_id
_entity_poly.type
_entity_poly.pdbx_seq_one_letter_code
_entity_poly.pdbx_strand_id
1 'polypeptide(L)'
;MLQVSQRGQNIPASPFRKMTPFADAAKRRGIKVHHLNIGQPDIETPPAVMAAVQQADIRVLEYSPSAGHLSYRRKLADYYQRASINVAAEDILVTTGGSEAILFALMCCLNPGDEMIVPEPFYGNYTAFAVAAGITLVPVTSYIEDGFALPPLADFEQVITPRTRAIMICNPNNPTGYVYSQAELLGVLALCHKHHLFLLSDEAYREFCYDSPYISALHLPDADEHVVLLDTISKRYSACGARIGAFVTKNKQLQEAALRFAQMRVSPPGLAQLLGEAATDLPESYFDLTKAEYQSRRDLLVARLRQMPGVVCPIPGGAFYVLCHLPVDDTDHFAQWLLETFDHKGETLMVSPAAGFYATPGLGRQQVRLAYVVNQDTINRAMDCLELALQQYPGRIGVATTPAEADVVNR
;
A
#
# COMPACT_ATOMS: atom_id res chain seq x y z
N MET A 1 -13.24 -16.35 34.41
CA MET A 1 -13.03 -16.71 32.98
C MET A 1 -11.79 -15.99 32.49
N LEU A 2 -10.98 -16.63 31.66
CA LEU A 2 -9.86 -15.96 31.00
C LEU A 2 -10.42 -14.87 30.05
N GLN A 3 -9.76 -13.70 30.01
CA GLN A 3 -10.10 -12.62 29.10
C GLN A 3 -8.91 -12.35 28.17
N VAL A 4 -9.18 -12.24 26.87
CA VAL A 4 -8.20 -11.77 25.89
C VAL A 4 -7.90 -10.29 26.18
N SER A 5 -6.69 -9.83 25.87
CA SER A 5 -6.33 -8.42 26.05
C SER A 5 -7.23 -7.49 25.23
N GLN A 6 -7.49 -6.29 25.73
CA GLN A 6 -8.27 -5.27 25.01
C GLN A 6 -7.68 -4.99 23.61
N ARG A 7 -6.35 -5.01 23.50
CA ARG A 7 -5.64 -4.87 22.22
C ARG A 7 -6.00 -5.97 21.23
N GLY A 8 -6.05 -7.23 21.68
CA GLY A 8 -6.43 -8.37 20.85
C GLY A 8 -7.90 -8.36 20.44
N GLN A 9 -8.78 -7.73 21.22
CA GLN A 9 -10.19 -7.52 20.87
C GLN A 9 -10.39 -6.35 19.90
N ASN A 10 -9.59 -5.29 20.03
CA ASN A 10 -9.73 -4.07 19.25
C ASN A 10 -9.02 -4.09 17.90
N ILE A 11 -8.11 -5.05 17.66
CA ILE A 11 -7.37 -5.10 16.40
C ILE A 11 -8.36 -5.38 15.24
N PRO A 12 -8.43 -4.49 14.23
CA PRO A 12 -9.38 -4.69 13.13
C PRO A 12 -8.96 -5.89 12.28
N ALA A 13 -9.94 -6.64 11.78
CA ALA A 13 -9.68 -7.62 10.74
C ALA A 13 -9.15 -6.92 9.48
N SER A 14 -8.21 -7.56 8.78
CA SER A 14 -7.65 -6.97 7.56
C SER A 14 -8.75 -6.75 6.50
N PRO A 15 -8.86 -5.53 5.92
CA PRO A 15 -9.92 -5.22 4.97
C PRO A 15 -9.86 -6.11 3.71
N PHE A 16 -8.69 -6.65 3.41
CA PHE A 16 -8.46 -7.50 2.23
C PHE A 16 -9.00 -8.93 2.37
N ARG A 17 -9.21 -9.40 3.61
CA ARG A 17 -9.57 -10.79 3.91
C ARG A 17 -11.03 -10.97 4.33
N LYS A 18 -11.77 -9.87 4.56
CA LYS A 18 -13.18 -9.89 4.96
C LYS A 18 -14.04 -10.74 4.00
N MET A 19 -13.72 -10.69 2.70
CA MET A 19 -14.49 -11.37 1.66
C MET A 19 -14.04 -12.82 1.36
N THR A 20 -12.98 -13.31 2.00
CA THR A 20 -12.40 -14.63 1.71
C THR A 20 -13.39 -15.79 1.89
N PRO A 21 -14.17 -15.88 2.99
CA PRO A 21 -15.12 -16.98 3.17
C PRO A 21 -16.18 -17.07 2.05
N PHE A 22 -16.65 -15.93 1.55
CA PHE A 22 -17.62 -15.87 0.45
C PHE A 22 -16.99 -16.29 -0.87
N ALA A 23 -15.75 -15.86 -1.15
CA ALA A 23 -15.01 -16.30 -2.33
C ALA A 23 -14.76 -17.82 -2.31
N ASP A 24 -14.44 -18.40 -1.16
CA ASP A 24 -14.26 -19.85 -1.02
C ASP A 24 -15.58 -20.62 -1.18
N ALA A 25 -16.71 -20.03 -0.76
CA ALA A 25 -18.04 -20.58 -1.04
C ALA A 25 -18.37 -20.54 -2.54
N ALA A 26 -18.07 -19.44 -3.24
CA ALA A 26 -18.24 -19.32 -4.69
C ALA A 26 -17.44 -20.39 -5.45
N LYS A 27 -16.17 -20.57 -5.10
CA LYS A 27 -15.30 -21.61 -5.67
C LYS A 27 -15.86 -23.01 -5.47
N ARG A 28 -16.39 -23.31 -4.27
CA ARG A 28 -17.05 -24.60 -3.98
C ARG A 28 -18.31 -24.84 -4.82
N ARG A 29 -19.00 -23.78 -5.27
CA ARG A 29 -20.12 -23.87 -6.22
C ARG A 29 -19.68 -23.98 -7.69
N GLY A 30 -18.38 -24.07 -7.96
CA GLY A 30 -17.83 -24.15 -9.32
C GLY A 30 -17.71 -22.79 -10.02
N ILE A 31 -17.90 -21.67 -9.30
CA ILE A 31 -17.76 -20.33 -9.85
C ILE A 31 -16.29 -19.91 -9.84
N LYS A 32 -15.79 -19.44 -10.99
CA LYS A 32 -14.46 -18.85 -11.09
C LYS A 32 -14.47 -17.44 -10.51
N VAL A 33 -13.60 -17.17 -9.54
CA VAL A 33 -13.46 -15.85 -8.90
C VAL A 33 -12.22 -15.14 -9.43
N HIS A 34 -12.41 -14.00 -10.09
CA HIS A 34 -11.32 -13.12 -10.49
C HIS A 34 -10.89 -12.25 -9.31
N HIS A 35 -9.65 -12.44 -8.85
CA HIS A 35 -9.13 -11.77 -7.65
C HIS A 35 -8.51 -10.41 -7.99
N LEU A 36 -9.27 -9.34 -7.78
CA LEU A 36 -8.81 -7.94 -7.87
C LEU A 36 -8.68 -7.29 -6.49
N ASN A 37 -8.79 -8.07 -5.41
CA ASN A 37 -8.82 -7.57 -4.04
C ASN A 37 -7.45 -7.46 -3.37
N ILE A 38 -6.48 -8.32 -3.71
CA ILE A 38 -5.13 -8.30 -3.10
C ILE A 38 -4.13 -7.87 -4.16
N GLY A 39 -3.20 -6.98 -3.79
CA GLY A 39 -2.07 -6.61 -4.64
C GLY A 39 -0.97 -7.68 -4.63
N GLN A 40 -1.31 -8.91 -5.02
CA GLN A 40 -0.39 -10.01 -5.28
C GLN A 40 -0.10 -10.00 -6.79
N PRO A 41 1.09 -9.56 -7.23
CA PRO A 41 1.53 -9.68 -8.61
C PRO A 41 1.38 -11.10 -9.18
N ASP A 42 0.96 -11.20 -10.44
CA ASP A 42 1.05 -12.43 -11.26
C ASP A 42 2.33 -12.49 -12.12
N ILE A 43 3.08 -11.38 -12.21
CA ILE A 43 4.39 -11.35 -12.83
C ILE A 43 5.32 -12.26 -12.02
N GLU A 44 6.12 -13.09 -12.68
CA GLU A 44 6.99 -14.04 -12.00
C GLU A 44 8.10 -13.33 -11.21
N THR A 45 8.49 -13.90 -10.06
CA THR A 45 9.75 -13.51 -9.42
C THR A 45 10.90 -13.81 -10.40
N PRO A 46 11.85 -12.88 -10.63
CA PRO A 46 12.88 -13.07 -11.65
C PRO A 46 13.66 -14.39 -11.46
N PRO A 47 13.88 -15.18 -12.53
CA PRO A 47 14.55 -16.48 -12.42
C PRO A 47 15.94 -16.40 -11.77
N ALA A 48 16.72 -15.35 -12.07
CA ALA A 48 18.03 -15.12 -11.46
C ALA A 48 17.93 -14.89 -9.94
N VAL A 49 16.86 -14.24 -9.47
CA VAL A 49 16.59 -14.03 -8.05
C VAL A 49 16.24 -15.37 -7.40
N MET A 50 15.33 -16.16 -8.00
CA MET A 50 14.99 -17.49 -7.49
C MET A 50 16.18 -18.45 -7.45
N ALA A 51 17.03 -18.42 -8.47
CA ALA A 51 18.24 -19.23 -8.56
C ALA A 51 19.20 -19.01 -7.39
N ALA A 52 19.30 -17.78 -6.86
CA ALA A 52 20.17 -17.46 -5.74
C ALA A 52 19.89 -18.29 -4.48
N VAL A 53 18.64 -18.67 -4.25
CA VAL A 53 18.27 -19.59 -3.15
C VAL A 53 18.41 -21.05 -3.58
N GLN A 54 17.94 -21.39 -4.78
CA GLN A 54 17.96 -22.78 -5.27
C GLN A 54 19.37 -23.36 -5.41
N GLN A 55 20.36 -22.51 -5.68
CA GLN A 55 21.75 -22.89 -5.92
C GLN A 55 22.67 -22.59 -4.74
N ALA A 56 22.14 -22.10 -3.61
CA ALA A 56 22.95 -21.77 -2.44
C ALA A 56 23.52 -23.04 -1.79
N ASP A 57 24.85 -23.10 -1.60
CA ASP A 57 25.51 -24.18 -0.87
C ASP A 57 25.42 -23.95 0.65
N ILE A 58 24.22 -24.10 1.20
CA ILE A 58 23.96 -23.90 2.62
C ILE A 58 23.94 -25.25 3.34
N ARG A 59 24.95 -25.49 4.18
CA ARG A 59 25.02 -26.69 5.02
C ARG A 59 24.26 -26.55 6.33
N VAL A 60 24.15 -25.32 6.84
CA VAL A 60 23.44 -24.97 8.07
C VAL A 60 22.64 -23.69 7.83
N LEU A 61 21.34 -23.73 8.11
CA LEU A 61 20.47 -22.54 8.10
C LEU A 61 20.63 -21.78 9.41
N GLU A 62 21.74 -21.05 9.54
CA GLU A 62 22.03 -20.26 10.73
C GLU A 62 21.22 -18.95 10.80
N TYR A 63 21.14 -18.38 12.00
CA TYR A 63 20.62 -17.03 12.15
C TYR A 63 21.56 -16.03 11.47
N SER A 64 21.01 -15.24 10.56
CA SER A 64 21.72 -14.06 10.05
C SER A 64 21.88 -12.98 11.14
N PRO A 65 22.77 -11.99 10.97
CA PRO A 65 22.83 -10.85 11.89
C PRO A 65 21.47 -10.18 12.04
N SER A 66 21.16 -9.65 13.23
CA SER A 66 19.88 -8.98 13.49
C SER A 66 19.63 -7.79 12.55
N ALA A 67 20.69 -7.10 12.13
CA ALA A 67 20.58 -6.01 11.17
C ALA A 67 20.30 -6.48 9.72
N GLY A 68 20.48 -7.77 9.45
CA GLY A 68 20.61 -8.37 8.12
C GLY A 68 22.06 -8.54 7.68
N HIS A 69 22.28 -9.38 6.66
CA HIS A 69 23.60 -9.61 6.07
C HIS A 69 24.23 -8.29 5.59
N LEU A 70 25.49 -8.07 5.94
CA LEU A 70 26.21 -6.86 5.52
C LEU A 70 26.37 -6.78 4.00
N SER A 71 26.56 -7.92 3.32
CA SER A 71 26.61 -8.01 1.86
C SER A 71 25.35 -7.43 1.22
N TYR A 72 24.19 -7.87 1.70
CA TYR A 72 22.90 -7.38 1.22
C TYR A 72 22.71 -5.89 1.52
N ARG A 73 22.99 -5.46 2.77
CA ARG A 73 22.83 -4.05 3.15
C ARG A 73 23.69 -3.10 2.31
N ARG A 74 24.91 -3.50 1.94
CA ARG A 74 25.78 -2.74 1.04
C ARG A 74 25.17 -2.61 -0.35
N LYS A 75 24.76 -3.73 -0.96
CA LYS A 75 24.14 -3.69 -2.29
C LYS A 75 22.80 -2.94 -2.30
N LEU A 76 22.04 -3.01 -1.20
CA LEU A 76 20.82 -2.23 -1.06
C LEU A 76 21.11 -0.73 -0.94
N ALA A 77 22.17 -0.33 -0.23
CA ALA A 77 22.65 1.05 -0.21
C ALA A 77 23.08 1.51 -1.62
N ASP A 78 23.86 0.71 -2.33
CA ASP A 78 24.27 1.02 -3.72
C ASP A 78 23.05 1.17 -4.63
N TYR A 79 22.05 0.31 -4.47
CA TYR A 79 20.78 0.41 -5.18
C TYR A 79 20.09 1.76 -4.91
N TYR A 80 20.04 2.23 -3.65
CA TYR A 80 19.45 3.52 -3.31
C TYR A 80 20.26 4.69 -3.88
N GLN A 81 21.58 4.61 -3.84
CA GLN A 81 22.48 5.63 -4.37
C GLN A 81 22.37 5.78 -5.89
N ARG A 82 22.09 4.71 -6.65
CA ARG A 82 21.76 4.80 -8.08
C ARG A 82 20.52 5.66 -8.34
N ALA A 83 19.56 5.64 -7.42
CA ALA A 83 18.40 6.52 -7.43
C ALA A 83 18.65 7.89 -6.77
N SER A 84 19.92 8.26 -6.53
CA SER A 84 20.33 9.49 -5.82
C SER A 84 19.81 9.62 -4.38
N ILE A 85 19.45 8.49 -3.74
CA ILE A 85 19.11 8.43 -2.32
C ILE A 85 20.40 8.11 -1.56
N ASN A 86 21.01 9.13 -0.96
CA ASN A 86 22.32 9.01 -0.32
C ASN A 86 22.22 8.34 1.06
N VAL A 87 22.26 7.01 1.11
CA VAL A 87 22.29 6.21 2.35
C VAL A 87 23.44 5.21 2.32
N ALA A 88 23.96 4.87 3.49
CA ALA A 88 24.99 3.85 3.66
C ALA A 88 24.40 2.58 4.29
N ALA A 89 25.18 1.49 4.30
CA ALA A 89 24.72 0.20 4.83
C ALA A 89 24.29 0.30 6.31
N GLU A 90 24.98 1.13 7.09
CA GLU A 90 24.70 1.46 8.49
C GLU A 90 23.33 2.12 8.73
N ASP A 91 22.80 2.83 7.74
CA ASP A 91 21.49 3.49 7.79
C ASP A 91 20.34 2.51 7.55
N ILE A 92 20.66 1.27 7.13
CA ILE A 92 19.69 0.27 6.69
C ILE A 92 19.60 -0.87 7.72
N LEU A 93 18.38 -1.17 8.13
CA LEU A 93 17.99 -2.35 8.89
C LEU A 93 17.08 -3.24 8.04
N VAL A 94 17.46 -4.49 7.81
CA VAL A 94 16.63 -5.47 7.11
C VAL A 94 15.52 -6.00 8.01
N THR A 95 14.30 -6.03 7.50
CA THR A 95 13.09 -6.41 8.23
C THR A 95 12.34 -7.56 7.57
N THR A 96 11.43 -8.18 8.32
CA THR A 96 10.48 -9.20 7.85
C THR A 96 9.37 -8.57 7.00
N GLY A 97 9.76 -8.06 5.84
CA GLY A 97 8.92 -7.25 4.96
C GLY A 97 8.74 -5.81 5.47
N GLY A 98 8.11 -4.98 4.64
CA GLY A 98 7.76 -3.60 5.04
C GLY A 98 6.81 -3.54 6.25
N SER A 99 6.03 -4.60 6.50
CA SER A 99 5.14 -4.68 7.67
C SER A 99 5.88 -4.57 9.00
N GLU A 100 7.03 -5.24 9.14
CA GLU A 100 7.86 -5.13 10.33
C GLU A 100 8.61 -3.80 10.37
N ALA A 101 9.02 -3.26 9.21
CA ALA A 101 9.60 -1.91 9.15
C ALA A 101 8.63 -0.86 9.68
N ILE A 102 7.36 -0.90 9.27
CA ILE A 102 6.30 -0.03 9.80
C ILE A 102 6.16 -0.24 11.30
N LEU A 103 6.04 -1.49 11.77
CA LEU A 103 5.89 -1.76 13.20
C LEU A 103 7.09 -1.25 14.01
N PHE A 104 8.31 -1.42 13.52
CA PHE A 104 9.52 -0.90 14.16
C PHE A 104 9.51 0.63 14.18
N ALA A 105 9.14 1.28 13.09
CA ALA A 105 9.00 2.74 13.04
C ALA A 105 8.00 3.24 14.09
N LEU A 106 6.83 2.61 14.18
CA LEU A 106 5.84 2.96 15.19
C LEU A 106 6.36 2.77 16.61
N MET A 107 6.99 1.63 16.91
CA MET A 107 7.49 1.32 18.26
C MET A 107 8.75 2.10 18.66
N CYS A 108 9.52 2.62 17.70
CA CYS A 108 10.72 3.41 17.99
C CYS A 108 10.42 4.91 18.05
N CYS A 109 9.51 5.40 17.22
CA CYS A 109 9.21 6.84 17.10
C CYS A 109 8.10 7.31 18.04
N LEU A 110 7.23 6.41 18.50
CA LEU A 110 6.02 6.76 19.27
C LEU A 110 5.88 5.90 20.52
N ASN A 111 5.33 6.50 21.58
CA ASN A 111 4.90 5.80 22.79
C ASN A 111 3.42 5.42 22.71
N PRO A 112 2.96 4.48 23.55
CA PRO A 112 1.52 4.28 23.75
C PRO A 112 0.82 5.58 24.16
N GLY A 113 -0.24 5.94 23.44
CA GLY A 113 -1.01 7.17 23.62
C GLY A 113 -0.54 8.34 22.75
N ASP A 114 0.61 8.25 22.08
CA ASP A 114 1.03 9.26 21.10
C ASP A 114 0.16 9.18 19.83
N GLU A 115 0.14 10.29 19.09
CA GLU A 115 -0.66 10.48 17.88
C GLU A 115 0.21 10.42 16.62
N MET A 116 -0.27 9.69 15.62
CA MET A 116 0.30 9.65 14.27
C MET A 116 -0.72 10.17 13.27
N ILE A 117 -0.36 11.24 12.56
CA ILE A 117 -1.18 11.79 11.48
C ILE A 117 -1.01 10.95 10.22
N VAL A 118 -2.09 10.69 9.50
CA VAL A 118 -2.05 9.99 8.21
C VAL A 118 -3.07 10.60 7.23
N PRO A 119 -2.69 10.90 5.97
CA PRO A 119 -3.67 11.24 4.95
C PRO A 119 -4.54 10.01 4.64
N GLU A 120 -5.86 10.16 4.65
CA GLU A 120 -6.78 9.07 4.26
C GLU A 120 -7.44 9.34 2.90
N PRO A 121 -7.73 8.31 2.09
CA PRO A 121 -7.58 6.90 2.40
C PRO A 121 -6.12 6.42 2.40
N PHE A 122 -5.83 5.45 3.28
CA PHE A 122 -4.48 4.90 3.49
C PHE A 122 -4.50 3.38 3.50
N TYR A 123 -3.32 2.76 3.48
CA TYR A 123 -3.19 1.31 3.58
C TYR A 123 -3.74 0.80 4.93
N GLY A 124 -4.92 0.18 4.90
CA GLY A 124 -5.71 -0.11 6.11
C GLY A 124 -5.00 -0.90 7.24
N ASN A 125 -3.87 -1.57 6.96
CA ASN A 125 -3.10 -2.21 8.02
C ASN A 125 -2.33 -1.20 8.91
N TYR A 126 -2.16 0.07 8.52
CA TYR A 126 -1.64 1.11 9.42
C TYR A 126 -2.48 1.22 10.70
N THR A 127 -3.80 1.10 10.61
CA THR A 127 -4.69 1.04 11.79
C THR A 127 -4.35 -0.15 12.69
N ALA A 128 -4.11 -1.33 12.11
CA ALA A 128 -3.75 -2.52 12.87
C ALA A 128 -2.38 -2.38 13.56
N PHE A 129 -1.38 -1.81 12.88
CA PHE A 129 -0.07 -1.54 13.48
C PHE A 129 -0.16 -0.47 14.58
N ALA A 130 -0.94 0.58 14.39
CA ALA A 130 -1.17 1.62 15.39
C ALA A 130 -1.83 1.04 16.65
N VAL A 131 -2.92 0.27 16.50
CA VAL A 131 -3.57 -0.44 17.63
C VAL A 131 -2.59 -1.40 18.31
N ALA A 132 -1.79 -2.13 17.54
CA ALA A 132 -0.79 -3.04 18.08
C ALA A 132 0.30 -2.32 18.91
N ALA A 133 0.68 -1.11 18.52
CA ALA A 133 1.65 -0.27 19.22
C ALA A 133 1.02 0.62 20.32
N GLY A 134 -0.31 0.70 20.40
CA GLY A 134 -1.02 1.57 21.34
C GLY A 134 -1.05 3.05 20.91
N ILE A 135 -0.93 3.31 19.61
CA ILE A 135 -0.88 4.65 19.00
C ILE A 135 -2.28 5.07 18.54
N THR A 136 -2.58 6.36 18.67
CA THR A 136 -3.78 6.97 18.13
C THR A 136 -3.52 7.45 16.70
N LEU A 137 -4.27 6.92 15.74
CA LEU A 137 -4.20 7.37 14.35
C LEU A 137 -5.15 8.57 14.15
N VAL A 138 -4.62 9.67 13.62
CA VAL A 138 -5.34 10.93 13.38
C VAL A 138 -5.42 11.16 11.87
N PRO A 139 -6.58 10.94 11.22
CA PRO A 139 -6.69 11.08 9.78
C PRO A 139 -6.76 12.55 9.34
N VAL A 140 -6.25 12.82 8.13
CA VAL A 140 -6.54 14.04 7.36
C VAL A 140 -7.11 13.61 6.01
N THR A 141 -8.35 13.98 5.71
CA THR A 141 -9.10 13.40 4.60
C THR A 141 -8.74 14.04 3.26
N SER A 142 -8.44 13.19 2.26
CA SER A 142 -8.38 13.54 0.84
C SER A 142 -9.65 13.05 0.12
N TYR A 143 -9.90 13.57 -1.08
CA TYR A 143 -11.19 13.45 -1.74
C TYR A 143 -11.05 12.88 -3.16
N ILE A 144 -12.05 12.15 -3.66
CA ILE A 144 -11.94 11.53 -5.00
C ILE A 144 -12.00 12.59 -6.10
N GLU A 145 -12.65 13.71 -5.82
CA GLU A 145 -12.89 14.85 -6.71
C GLU A 145 -11.60 15.53 -7.18
N ASP A 146 -10.55 15.52 -6.35
CA ASP A 146 -9.21 16.02 -6.69
C ASP A 146 -8.22 14.90 -7.03
N GLY A 147 -8.71 13.66 -7.18
CA GLY A 147 -7.88 12.48 -7.45
C GLY A 147 -7.14 11.95 -6.22
N PHE A 148 -7.59 12.31 -5.01
CA PHE A 148 -6.95 12.02 -3.73
C PHE A 148 -5.60 12.70 -3.55
N ALA A 149 -5.55 13.99 -3.93
CA ALA A 149 -4.36 14.81 -3.72
C ALA A 149 -3.99 14.90 -2.23
N LEU A 150 -2.74 15.27 -1.92
CA LEU A 150 -2.38 15.52 -0.53
C LEU A 150 -3.31 16.62 0.02
N PRO A 151 -3.97 16.39 1.17
CA PRO A 151 -4.78 17.44 1.78
C PRO A 151 -3.96 18.71 2.04
N PRO A 152 -4.58 19.89 2.07
CA PRO A 152 -3.92 21.13 2.42
C PRO A 152 -3.09 21.01 3.71
N LEU A 153 -1.87 21.53 3.72
CA LEU A 153 -0.98 21.50 4.90
C LEU A 153 -1.61 22.16 6.14
N ALA A 154 -2.52 23.11 5.94
CA ALA A 154 -3.29 23.72 7.03
C ALA A 154 -4.17 22.70 7.76
N ASP A 155 -4.69 21.68 7.07
CA ASP A 155 -5.52 20.64 7.68
C ASP A 155 -4.67 19.68 8.52
N PHE A 156 -3.43 19.42 8.09
CA PHE A 156 -2.44 18.73 8.94
C PHE A 156 -2.13 19.55 10.18
N GLU A 157 -1.85 20.84 10.04
CA GLU A 157 -1.47 21.69 11.16
C GLU A 157 -2.60 21.84 12.20
N GLN A 158 -3.87 21.87 11.76
CA GLN A 158 -5.04 21.94 12.65
C GLN A 158 -5.18 20.74 13.57
N VAL A 159 -4.73 19.55 13.15
CA VAL A 159 -4.84 18.33 13.96
C VAL A 159 -3.60 18.03 14.79
N ILE A 160 -2.54 18.83 14.69
CA ILE A 160 -1.33 18.68 15.51
C ILE A 160 -1.64 19.04 16.97
N THR A 161 -1.28 18.13 17.87
CA THR A 161 -1.40 18.31 19.32
C THR A 161 -0.05 18.06 20.01
N PRO A 162 0.09 18.33 21.32
CA PRO A 162 1.28 17.95 22.07
C PRO A 162 1.58 16.44 22.10
N ARG A 163 0.63 15.58 21.70
CA ARG A 163 0.82 14.12 21.56
C ARG A 163 1.24 13.69 20.16
N THR A 164 1.16 14.57 19.16
CA THR A 164 1.59 14.23 17.80
C THR A 164 3.10 13.99 17.78
N ARG A 165 3.51 12.86 17.20
CA ARG A 165 4.94 12.49 17.06
C ARG A 165 5.36 12.16 15.64
N ALA A 166 4.41 11.82 14.77
CA ALA A 166 4.74 11.43 13.41
C ALA A 166 3.64 11.78 12.41
N ILE A 167 4.06 12.01 11.16
CA ILE A 167 3.21 11.97 9.97
C ILE A 167 3.60 10.74 9.17
N MET A 168 2.64 9.89 8.83
CA MET A 168 2.83 8.72 7.99
C MET A 168 2.26 8.97 6.59
N ILE A 169 3.07 8.78 5.56
CA ILE A 169 2.65 8.86 4.16
C ILE A 169 3.00 7.58 3.41
N CYS A 170 2.26 7.29 2.34
CA CYS A 170 2.55 6.20 1.41
C CYS A 170 2.69 6.77 0.01
N ASN A 171 3.85 6.59 -0.62
CA ASN A 171 4.18 7.21 -1.91
C ASN A 171 4.94 6.26 -2.84
N PRO A 172 4.37 5.82 -3.98
CA PRO A 172 2.97 5.97 -4.38
C PRO A 172 1.97 5.36 -3.39
N ASN A 173 0.79 5.97 -3.29
CA ASN A 173 -0.21 5.61 -2.29
C ASN A 173 -0.93 4.29 -2.61
N ASN A 174 -1.17 3.48 -1.58
CA ASN A 174 -2.18 2.43 -1.56
C ASN A 174 -3.27 2.88 -0.57
N PRO A 175 -4.53 3.08 -1.00
CA PRO A 175 -5.18 2.49 -2.18
C PRO A 175 -5.29 3.36 -3.44
N THR A 176 -4.91 4.64 -3.40
CA THR A 176 -5.33 5.61 -4.44
C THR A 176 -4.46 5.58 -5.69
N GLY A 177 -3.21 5.16 -5.55
CA GLY A 177 -2.19 5.29 -6.57
C GLY A 177 -1.72 6.73 -6.80
N TYR A 178 -2.07 7.66 -5.91
CA TYR A 178 -1.57 9.03 -5.94
C TYR A 178 -0.05 9.05 -5.72
N VAL A 179 0.65 9.96 -6.41
CA VAL A 179 2.10 10.16 -6.30
C VAL A 179 2.33 11.59 -5.87
N TYR A 180 2.91 11.78 -4.68
CA TYR A 180 3.16 13.12 -4.16
C TYR A 180 4.24 13.83 -4.95
N SER A 181 3.98 15.10 -5.26
CA SER A 181 4.94 16.02 -5.85
C SER A 181 6.02 16.42 -4.85
N GLN A 182 7.14 16.93 -5.38
CA GLN A 182 8.21 17.47 -4.54
C GLN A 182 7.74 18.57 -3.60
N ALA A 183 6.83 19.44 -4.07
CA ALA A 183 6.32 20.56 -3.30
C ALA A 183 5.47 20.10 -2.10
N GLU A 184 4.63 19.08 -2.31
CA GLU A 184 3.86 18.44 -1.24
C GLU A 184 4.78 17.80 -0.20
N LEU A 185 5.78 17.02 -0.64
CA LEU A 185 6.73 16.36 0.26
C LEU A 185 7.56 17.38 1.06
N LEU A 186 8.02 18.47 0.44
CA LEU A 186 8.68 19.59 1.12
C LEU A 186 7.78 20.24 2.17
N GLY A 187 6.50 20.41 1.84
CA GLY A 187 5.50 20.94 2.76
C GLY A 187 5.31 20.09 4.01
N VAL A 188 5.18 18.77 3.84
CA VAL A 188 5.06 17.81 4.95
C VAL A 188 6.34 17.78 5.79
N LEU A 189 7.52 17.80 5.16
CA LEU A 189 8.79 17.85 5.87
C LEU A 189 8.95 19.16 6.67
N ALA A 190 8.50 20.30 6.13
CA ALA A 190 8.50 21.57 6.83
C ALA A 190 7.63 21.54 8.11
N LEU A 191 6.46 20.89 8.06
CA LEU A 191 5.66 20.63 9.27
C LEU A 191 6.40 19.75 10.28
N CYS A 192 7.10 18.72 9.80
CA CYS A 192 7.90 17.84 10.65
C CYS A 192 9.02 18.60 11.37
N HIS A 193 9.71 19.51 10.68
CA HIS A 193 10.70 20.40 11.32
C HIS A 193 10.06 21.34 12.33
N LYS A 194 8.98 22.04 11.94
CA LYS A 194 8.29 23.03 12.78
C LYS A 194 7.79 22.44 14.10
N HIS A 195 7.33 21.19 14.08
CA HIS A 195 6.69 20.54 15.22
C HIS A 195 7.51 19.38 15.82
N HIS A 196 8.76 19.19 15.38
CA HIS A 196 9.64 18.10 15.83
C HIS A 196 9.03 16.70 15.68
N LEU A 197 8.44 16.43 14.51
CA LEU A 197 7.78 15.17 14.18
C LEU A 197 8.68 14.29 13.30
N PHE A 198 8.49 12.98 13.35
CA PHE A 198 9.03 12.06 12.37
C PHE A 198 8.17 12.04 11.10
N LEU A 199 8.80 11.93 9.93
CA LEU A 199 8.15 11.61 8.66
C LEU A 199 8.39 10.13 8.34
N LEU A 200 7.35 9.32 8.48
CA LEU A 200 7.39 7.91 8.12
C LEU A 200 6.93 7.78 6.65
N SER A 201 7.86 7.48 5.76
CA SER A 201 7.62 7.40 4.31
C SER A 201 7.59 5.93 3.86
N ASP A 202 6.39 5.40 3.57
CA ASP A 202 6.22 4.07 2.97
C ASP A 202 6.35 4.15 1.45
N GLU A 203 7.49 3.68 0.95
CA GLU A 203 7.91 3.80 -0.45
C GLU A 203 7.87 2.45 -1.19
N ALA A 204 7.03 1.51 -0.71
CA ALA A 204 6.91 0.15 -1.23
C ALA A 204 6.63 0.04 -2.74
N TYR A 205 6.11 1.10 -3.36
CA TYR A 205 5.67 1.14 -4.75
C TYR A 205 6.53 2.03 -5.66
N ARG A 206 7.67 2.57 -5.18
CA ARG A 206 8.42 3.64 -5.87
C ARG A 206 8.81 3.38 -7.34
N GLU A 207 9.03 2.12 -7.73
CA GLU A 207 9.39 1.77 -9.11
C GLU A 207 8.20 1.86 -10.07
N PHE A 208 6.99 1.84 -9.52
CA PHE A 208 5.73 1.86 -10.26
C PHE A 208 5.13 3.26 -10.23
N CYS A 209 5.85 4.26 -10.78
CA CYS A 209 5.37 5.62 -11.03
C CYS A 209 5.28 5.87 -12.53
N TYR A 210 4.09 6.03 -13.09
CA TYR A 210 3.88 5.98 -14.54
C TYR A 210 4.08 7.32 -15.23
N ASP A 211 3.60 8.40 -14.61
CA ASP A 211 3.43 9.70 -15.28
C ASP A 211 4.53 10.72 -14.92
N SER A 212 5.30 10.46 -13.85
CA SER A 212 6.40 11.31 -13.41
C SER A 212 7.57 10.51 -12.82
N PRO A 213 8.79 11.06 -12.80
CA PRO A 213 9.87 10.53 -11.98
C PRO A 213 9.45 10.44 -10.51
N TYR A 214 9.93 9.41 -9.83
CA TYR A 214 9.69 9.24 -8.40
C TYR A 214 10.62 10.13 -7.56
N ILE A 215 10.10 10.65 -6.46
CA ILE A 215 10.86 11.40 -5.46
C ILE A 215 10.64 10.73 -4.09
N SER A 216 11.74 10.32 -3.48
CA SER A 216 11.80 9.80 -2.12
C SER A 216 11.80 10.94 -1.10
N ALA A 217 11.27 10.70 0.09
CA ALA A 217 11.40 11.66 1.19
C ALA A 217 12.88 11.90 1.58
N LEU A 218 13.76 10.93 1.33
CA LEU A 218 15.21 11.08 1.56
C LEU A 218 15.96 11.83 0.45
N HIS A 219 15.28 12.25 -0.63
CA HIS A 219 15.84 13.23 -1.59
C HIS A 219 15.77 14.67 -1.07
N LEU A 220 14.90 14.93 -0.11
CA LEU A 220 14.65 16.28 0.36
C LEU A 220 15.84 16.80 1.18
N PRO A 221 16.15 18.11 1.09
CA PRO A 221 17.13 18.73 1.97
C PRO A 221 16.68 18.62 3.44
N ASP A 222 17.64 18.46 4.35
CA ASP A 222 17.44 18.39 5.80
C ASP A 222 16.53 17.23 6.28
N ALA A 223 16.29 16.23 5.43
CA ALA A 223 15.49 15.04 5.75
C ALA A 223 16.12 14.10 6.80
N ASP A 224 17.45 14.14 6.93
CA ASP A 224 18.26 13.11 7.58
C ASP A 224 17.82 12.75 9.02
N GLU A 225 17.41 13.74 9.81
CA GLU A 225 17.02 13.53 11.21
C GLU A 225 15.53 13.16 11.39
N HIS A 226 14.67 13.51 10.42
CA HIS A 226 13.22 13.38 10.54
C HIS A 226 12.65 12.19 9.78
N VAL A 227 13.30 11.76 8.69
CA VAL A 227 12.73 10.77 7.78
C VAL A 227 13.10 9.34 8.18
N VAL A 228 12.08 8.48 8.13
CA VAL A 228 12.22 7.03 8.12
C VAL A 228 11.62 6.52 6.82
N LEU A 229 12.47 6.01 5.93
CA LEU A 229 12.04 5.35 4.71
C LEU A 229 11.74 3.87 5.01
N LEU A 230 10.55 3.43 4.61
CA LEU A 230 10.04 2.08 4.78
C LEU A 230 9.87 1.44 3.41
N ASP A 231 10.50 0.30 3.18
CA ASP A 231 10.56 -0.32 1.86
C ASP A 231 10.42 -1.84 1.90
N THR A 232 10.18 -2.44 0.74
CA THR A 232 9.96 -3.87 0.57
C THR A 232 10.31 -4.36 -0.84
N ILE A 233 10.92 -5.55 -0.92
CA ILE A 233 11.11 -6.25 -2.21
C ILE A 233 9.81 -6.87 -2.72
N SER A 234 8.78 -6.94 -1.87
CA SER A 234 7.54 -7.67 -2.11
C SER A 234 6.86 -7.27 -3.42
N LYS A 235 6.81 -5.97 -3.68
CA LYS A 235 6.08 -5.41 -4.83
C LYS A 235 6.99 -5.24 -6.02
N ARG A 236 8.19 -4.72 -5.77
CA ARG A 236 9.20 -4.44 -6.79
C ARG A 236 9.59 -5.64 -7.64
N TYR A 237 9.72 -6.82 -7.03
CA TYR A 237 10.24 -8.02 -7.69
C TYR A 237 9.28 -9.21 -7.66
N SER A 238 7.99 -8.96 -7.42
CA SER A 238 6.99 -10.03 -7.19
C SER A 238 7.35 -11.02 -6.06
N ALA A 239 8.25 -10.64 -5.16
CA ALA A 239 8.75 -11.50 -4.08
C ALA A 239 7.90 -11.38 -2.80
N CYS A 240 6.57 -11.28 -2.91
CA CYS A 240 5.67 -11.02 -1.78
C CYS A 240 5.84 -12.04 -0.64
N GLY A 241 6.02 -13.32 -0.98
CA GLY A 241 6.21 -14.42 -0.04
C GLY A 241 7.60 -14.46 0.62
N ALA A 242 8.60 -13.74 0.09
CA ALA A 242 9.96 -13.72 0.64
C ALA A 242 10.03 -12.99 1.99
N ARG A 243 9.10 -12.06 2.24
CA ARG A 243 9.02 -11.29 3.50
C ARG A 243 10.32 -10.56 3.83
N ILE A 244 10.85 -9.81 2.87
CA ILE A 244 12.00 -8.91 3.08
C ILE A 244 11.61 -7.46 2.84
N GLY A 245 12.05 -6.60 3.75
CA GLY A 245 11.92 -5.15 3.65
C GLY A 245 13.08 -4.44 4.31
N ALA A 246 12.96 -3.12 4.37
CA ALA A 246 13.98 -2.26 4.94
C ALA A 246 13.33 -1.16 5.79
N PHE A 247 13.96 -0.91 6.93
CA PHE A 247 13.82 0.30 7.72
C PHE A 247 15.08 1.12 7.49
N VAL A 248 14.94 2.33 6.95
CA VAL A 248 16.07 3.17 6.55
C VAL A 248 15.96 4.54 7.19
N THR A 249 16.97 4.94 7.96
CA THR A 249 17.04 6.27 8.58
C THR A 249 18.49 6.66 8.80
N LYS A 250 18.78 7.96 8.69
CA LYS A 250 20.10 8.51 9.02
C LYS A 250 20.19 8.98 10.47
N ASN A 251 19.06 9.09 11.17
CA ASN A 251 19.02 9.38 12.59
C ASN A 251 19.64 8.21 13.38
N LYS A 252 20.85 8.42 13.90
CA LYS A 252 21.65 7.36 14.54
C LYS A 252 21.03 6.86 15.85
N GLN A 253 20.38 7.73 16.61
CA GLN A 253 19.70 7.32 17.85
C GLN A 253 18.50 6.41 17.54
N LEU A 254 17.74 6.74 16.49
CA LEU A 254 16.63 5.93 16.02
C LEU A 254 17.11 4.59 15.45
N GLN A 255 18.22 4.58 14.71
CA GLN A 255 18.85 3.35 14.22
C GLN A 255 19.20 2.39 15.37
N GLU A 256 19.83 2.91 16.43
CA GLU A 256 20.21 2.09 17.59
C GLU A 256 18.99 1.50 18.31
N ALA A 257 17.90 2.27 18.42
CA ALA A 257 16.64 1.80 18.97
C ALA A 257 16.03 0.68 18.10
N ALA A 258 15.97 0.88 16.79
CA ALA A 258 15.46 -0.11 15.84
C ALA A 258 16.30 -1.40 15.86
N LEU A 259 17.62 -1.30 16.02
CA LEU A 259 18.50 -2.45 16.15
C LEU A 259 18.19 -3.29 17.40
N ARG A 260 17.82 -2.67 18.54
CA ARG A 260 17.41 -3.42 19.75
C ARG A 260 16.14 -4.23 19.51
N PHE A 261 15.16 -3.67 18.79
CA PHE A 261 13.97 -4.43 18.36
C PHE A 261 14.34 -5.56 17.38
N ALA A 262 15.28 -5.31 16.46
CA ALA A 262 15.76 -6.33 15.54
C ALA A 262 16.49 -7.49 16.25
N GLN A 263 17.24 -7.20 17.32
CA GLN A 263 17.89 -8.17 18.18
C GLN A 263 16.88 -8.98 18.99
N MET A 264 15.81 -8.36 19.49
CA MET A 264 14.67 -9.07 20.11
C MET A 264 14.03 -10.05 19.12
N ARG A 265 13.88 -9.66 17.85
CA ARG A 265 13.42 -10.52 16.75
C ARG A 265 14.46 -11.57 16.32
N VAL A 266 15.69 -11.54 16.85
CA VAL A 266 16.85 -12.37 16.48
C VAL A 266 17.40 -12.06 15.08
N SER A 267 16.69 -12.37 14.01
CA SER A 267 17.19 -12.16 12.63
C SER A 267 16.06 -12.07 11.60
N PRO A 268 16.22 -11.36 10.46
CA PRO A 268 15.26 -11.45 9.36
C PRO A 268 15.39 -12.81 8.65
N PRO A 269 14.46 -13.19 7.74
CA PRO A 269 14.51 -14.48 7.06
C PRO A 269 15.79 -14.66 6.22
N GLY A 270 16.70 -15.54 6.63
CA GLY A 270 18.04 -15.71 6.04
C GLY A 270 18.03 -16.07 4.55
N LEU A 271 17.25 -17.08 4.14
CA LEU A 271 17.12 -17.48 2.73
C LEU A 271 16.55 -16.35 1.86
N ALA A 272 15.60 -15.58 2.40
CA ALA A 272 15.00 -14.50 1.63
C ALA A 272 15.93 -13.30 1.48
N GLN A 273 16.92 -13.12 2.38
CA GLN A 273 17.96 -12.11 2.18
C GLN A 273 18.82 -12.43 0.97
N LEU A 274 19.04 -13.70 0.62
CA LEU A 274 19.71 -14.07 -0.62
C LEU A 274 18.91 -13.65 -1.85
N LEU A 275 17.57 -13.78 -1.81
CA LEU A 275 16.68 -13.26 -2.85
C LEU A 275 16.80 -11.74 -2.95
N GLY A 276 16.72 -11.05 -1.81
CA GLY A 276 16.83 -9.58 -1.75
C GLY A 276 18.15 -9.08 -2.31
N GLU A 277 19.25 -9.76 -1.97
CA GLU A 277 20.58 -9.44 -2.47
C GLU A 277 20.69 -9.67 -3.98
N ALA A 278 20.28 -10.83 -4.49
CA ALA A 278 20.27 -11.09 -5.93
C ALA A 278 19.37 -10.13 -6.71
N ALA A 279 18.26 -9.66 -6.11
CA ALA A 279 17.37 -8.71 -6.75
C ALA A 279 18.00 -7.32 -6.96
N THR A 280 18.96 -6.92 -6.12
CA THR A 280 19.70 -5.65 -6.28
C THR A 280 20.71 -5.68 -7.43
N ASP A 281 21.05 -6.87 -7.94
CA ASP A 281 21.96 -7.07 -9.07
C ASP A 281 21.24 -7.13 -10.42
N LEU A 282 19.90 -7.08 -10.43
CA LEU A 282 19.13 -7.00 -11.68
C LEU A 282 19.48 -5.72 -12.44
N PRO A 283 19.55 -5.77 -13.79
CA PRO A 283 19.82 -4.59 -14.60
C PRO A 283 18.69 -3.57 -14.42
N GLU A 284 18.99 -2.27 -14.57
CA GLU A 284 17.99 -1.20 -14.48
C GLU A 284 16.81 -1.42 -15.44
N SER A 285 17.09 -2.00 -16.61
CA SER A 285 16.08 -2.35 -17.62
C SER A 285 15.07 -3.42 -17.20
N TYR A 286 15.26 -4.09 -16.05
CA TYR A 286 14.27 -5.00 -15.47
C TYR A 286 12.92 -4.31 -15.25
N PHE A 287 12.94 -3.04 -14.85
CA PHE A 287 11.71 -2.30 -14.56
C PHE A 287 10.98 -1.84 -15.81
N ASP A 288 11.66 -1.69 -16.95
CA ASP A 288 11.06 -1.16 -18.19
C ASP A 288 9.85 -1.98 -18.63
N LEU A 289 10.02 -3.30 -18.77
CA LEU A 289 8.95 -4.22 -19.19
C LEU A 289 7.87 -4.35 -18.12
N THR A 290 8.28 -4.47 -16.86
CA THR A 290 7.35 -4.67 -15.74
C THR A 290 6.46 -3.44 -15.54
N LYS A 291 7.04 -2.23 -15.63
CA LYS A 291 6.33 -0.96 -15.52
C LYS A 291 5.40 -0.74 -16.70
N ALA A 292 5.86 -1.00 -17.93
CA ALA A 292 5.03 -0.92 -19.13
C ALA A 292 3.82 -1.89 -19.05
N GLU A 293 4.03 -3.11 -18.54
CA GLU A 293 2.96 -4.08 -18.34
C GLU A 293 1.93 -3.56 -17.33
N TYR A 294 2.33 -3.10 -16.15
CA TYR A 294 1.37 -2.54 -15.19
C TYR A 294 0.69 -1.26 -15.68
N GLN A 295 1.37 -0.41 -16.43
CA GLN A 295 0.77 0.76 -17.05
C GLN A 295 -0.33 0.35 -18.05
N SER A 296 -0.06 -0.64 -18.90
CA SER A 296 -1.07 -1.15 -19.85
C SER A 296 -2.30 -1.72 -19.13
N ARG A 297 -2.09 -2.42 -18.01
CA ARG A 297 -3.16 -2.97 -17.16
C ARG A 297 -3.95 -1.87 -16.45
N ARG A 298 -3.27 -0.83 -15.94
CA ARG A 298 -3.89 0.38 -15.38
C ARG A 298 -4.81 1.02 -16.40
N ASP A 299 -4.26 1.31 -17.58
CA ASP A 299 -4.94 2.06 -18.63
C ASP A 299 -6.18 1.28 -19.12
N LEU A 300 -6.06 -0.05 -19.28
CA LEU A 300 -7.19 -0.93 -19.58
C LEU A 300 -8.26 -0.88 -18.48
N LEU A 301 -7.89 -1.11 -17.22
CA LEU A 301 -8.84 -1.14 -16.11
C LEU A 301 -9.58 0.20 -15.97
N VAL A 302 -8.85 1.32 -16.01
CA VAL A 302 -9.41 2.67 -15.88
C VAL A 302 -10.32 2.99 -17.06
N ALA A 303 -9.92 2.66 -18.29
CA ALA A 303 -10.75 2.88 -19.47
C ALA A 303 -12.09 2.13 -19.37
N ARG A 304 -12.07 0.86 -18.94
CA ARG A 304 -13.28 0.05 -18.74
C ARG A 304 -14.16 0.62 -17.63
N LEU A 305 -13.59 1.01 -16.49
CA LEU A 305 -14.35 1.59 -15.37
C LEU A 305 -15.04 2.90 -15.75
N ARG A 306 -14.36 3.78 -16.48
CA ARG A 306 -14.91 5.10 -16.90
C ARG A 306 -16.05 5.00 -17.91
N GLN A 307 -16.20 3.86 -18.59
CA GLN A 307 -17.31 3.62 -19.50
C GLN A 307 -18.60 3.17 -18.77
N MET A 308 -18.49 2.76 -17.49
CA MET A 308 -19.63 2.28 -16.72
C MET A 308 -20.42 3.48 -16.14
N PRO A 309 -21.74 3.62 -16.45
CA PRO A 309 -22.54 4.74 -15.95
C PRO A 309 -22.51 4.87 -14.43
N GLY A 310 -22.25 6.08 -13.92
CA GLY A 310 -22.20 6.38 -12.49
C GLY A 310 -20.90 5.99 -11.77
N VAL A 311 -19.92 5.41 -12.47
CA VAL A 311 -18.59 5.11 -11.89
C VAL A 311 -17.68 6.33 -12.01
N VAL A 312 -17.06 6.73 -10.90
CA VAL A 312 -16.02 7.78 -10.87
C VAL A 312 -14.68 7.12 -10.57
N CYS A 313 -13.71 7.31 -11.47
CA CYS A 313 -12.43 6.62 -11.44
C CYS A 313 -11.27 7.57 -11.82
N PRO A 314 -10.49 8.06 -10.84
CA PRO A 314 -9.24 8.76 -11.09
C PRO A 314 -8.23 7.86 -11.82
N ILE A 315 -7.30 8.46 -12.58
CA ILE A 315 -6.14 7.72 -13.12
C ILE A 315 -5.05 7.73 -12.05
N PRO A 316 -4.62 6.57 -11.53
CA PRO A 316 -3.54 6.52 -10.55
C PRO A 316 -2.19 6.82 -11.23
N GLY A 317 -1.41 7.71 -10.63
CA GLY A 317 -0.06 8.05 -11.09
C GLY A 317 0.99 6.97 -10.80
N GLY A 318 0.69 6.05 -9.88
CA GLY A 318 1.58 4.96 -9.50
C GLY A 318 0.92 3.80 -8.75
N ALA A 319 1.75 2.96 -8.12
CA ALA A 319 1.35 1.69 -7.50
C ALA A 319 0.65 0.75 -8.50
N PHE A 320 -0.19 -0.16 -8.01
CA PHE A 320 -1.01 -1.02 -8.89
C PHE A 320 -2.45 -1.16 -8.42
N TYR A 321 -3.01 -0.05 -7.95
CA TYR A 321 -4.39 0.04 -7.46
C TYR A 321 -5.13 1.21 -8.08
N VAL A 322 -6.44 1.03 -8.21
CA VAL A 322 -7.42 2.09 -8.43
C VAL A 322 -8.36 2.10 -7.24
N LEU A 323 -8.64 3.28 -6.70
CA LEU A 323 -9.77 3.50 -5.80
C LEU A 323 -10.86 4.25 -6.58
N CYS A 324 -11.99 3.59 -6.84
CA CYS A 324 -13.09 4.18 -7.61
C CYS A 324 -14.39 4.21 -6.79
N HIS A 325 -15.29 5.12 -7.16
CA HIS A 325 -16.66 5.19 -6.67
C HIS A 325 -17.57 4.37 -7.58
N LEU A 326 -18.48 3.59 -6.98
CA LEU A 326 -19.49 2.80 -7.67
C LEU A 326 -20.90 3.33 -7.36
N PRO A 327 -21.85 3.27 -8.31
CA PRO A 327 -23.25 3.68 -8.10
C PRO A 327 -24.05 2.63 -7.32
N VAL A 328 -23.60 2.28 -6.11
CA VAL A 328 -24.26 1.35 -5.19
C VAL A 328 -24.44 1.98 -3.80
N ASP A 329 -25.40 1.50 -3.03
CA ASP A 329 -25.70 1.98 -1.68
C ASP A 329 -24.62 1.63 -0.64
N ASP A 330 -24.00 0.45 -0.76
CA ASP A 330 -22.95 -0.05 0.11
C ASP A 330 -22.04 -1.07 -0.60
N THR A 331 -20.75 -0.78 -0.69
CA THR A 331 -19.78 -1.65 -1.35
C THR A 331 -19.45 -2.92 -0.59
N ASP A 332 -19.67 -2.98 0.74
CA ASP A 332 -19.55 -4.22 1.50
C ASP A 332 -20.66 -5.20 1.13
N HIS A 333 -21.91 -4.71 1.05
CA HIS A 333 -23.04 -5.53 0.60
C HIS A 333 -22.90 -5.94 -0.86
N PHE A 334 -22.46 -5.02 -1.72
CA PHE A 334 -22.20 -5.31 -3.14
C PHE A 334 -21.12 -6.38 -3.30
N ALA A 335 -19.98 -6.25 -2.62
CA ALA A 335 -18.88 -7.21 -2.70
C ALA A 335 -19.27 -8.61 -2.19
N GLN A 336 -20.09 -8.68 -1.14
CA GLN A 336 -20.63 -9.95 -0.67
C GLN A 336 -21.62 -10.54 -1.68
N TRP A 337 -22.56 -9.75 -2.20
CA TRP A 337 -23.54 -10.19 -3.21
C TRP A 337 -22.87 -10.72 -4.49
N LEU A 338 -21.78 -10.06 -4.94
CA LEU A 338 -20.96 -10.53 -6.06
C LEU A 338 -20.48 -11.98 -5.86
N LEU A 339 -20.14 -12.34 -4.63
CA LEU A 339 -19.57 -13.64 -4.29
C LEU A 339 -20.60 -14.67 -3.85
N GLU A 340 -21.80 -14.25 -3.45
CA GLU A 340 -22.85 -15.16 -2.99
C GLU A 340 -23.89 -15.48 -4.06
N THR A 341 -24.29 -14.49 -4.86
CA THR A 341 -25.50 -14.56 -5.68
C THR A 341 -25.23 -14.29 -7.16
N PHE A 342 -24.29 -13.39 -7.47
CA PHE A 342 -24.00 -13.03 -8.85
C PHE A 342 -23.08 -14.04 -9.53
N ASP A 343 -23.39 -14.35 -10.79
CA ASP A 343 -22.44 -14.90 -11.74
C ASP A 343 -22.73 -14.39 -13.15
N HIS A 344 -21.67 -14.27 -13.95
CA HIS A 344 -21.76 -14.12 -15.39
C HIS A 344 -21.01 -15.26 -16.05
N LYS A 345 -21.73 -16.17 -16.72
CA LYS A 345 -21.14 -17.33 -17.41
C LYS A 345 -20.29 -18.21 -16.47
N GLY A 346 -20.72 -18.37 -15.21
CA GLY A 346 -19.97 -19.14 -14.20
C GLY A 346 -18.77 -18.40 -13.61
N GLU A 347 -18.71 -17.07 -13.76
CA GLU A 347 -17.61 -16.23 -13.27
C GLU A 347 -18.12 -15.08 -12.42
N THR A 348 -17.29 -14.62 -11.49
CA THR A 348 -17.50 -13.41 -10.70
C THR A 348 -16.16 -12.76 -10.38
N LEU A 349 -16.19 -11.60 -9.72
CA LEU A 349 -15.00 -10.89 -9.26
C LEU A 349 -15.01 -10.64 -7.76
N MET A 350 -13.82 -10.53 -7.18
CA MET A 350 -13.60 -10.15 -5.79
C MET A 350 -12.93 -8.79 -5.74
N VAL A 351 -13.59 -7.83 -5.10
CA VAL A 351 -13.11 -6.45 -4.91
C VAL A 351 -12.76 -6.18 -3.43
N SER A 352 -12.14 -5.05 -3.12
CA SER A 352 -11.96 -4.59 -1.73
C SER A 352 -12.82 -3.36 -1.45
N PRO A 353 -13.90 -3.47 -0.64
CA PRO A 353 -14.64 -2.31 -0.15
C PRO A 353 -13.71 -1.30 0.54
N ALA A 354 -13.94 -0.01 0.28
CA ALA A 354 -12.98 1.03 0.67
C ALA A 354 -13.11 1.48 2.14
N ALA A 355 -14.19 1.15 2.84
CA ALA A 355 -14.42 1.56 4.22
C ALA A 355 -13.23 1.23 5.15
N GLY A 356 -12.54 0.11 4.92
CA GLY A 356 -11.37 -0.29 5.71
C GLY A 356 -10.06 0.45 5.37
N PHE A 357 -10.09 1.44 4.49
CA PHE A 357 -8.96 2.33 4.16
C PHE A 357 -9.14 3.74 4.75
N TYR A 358 -10.27 3.99 5.42
CA TYR A 358 -10.57 5.23 6.13
C TYR A 358 -10.58 4.96 7.64
N ALA A 359 -10.07 5.90 8.41
CA ALA A 359 -10.29 5.95 9.85
C ALA A 359 -11.56 6.75 10.19
N THR A 360 -11.94 7.71 9.35
CA THR A 360 -13.17 8.49 9.53
C THR A 360 -14.41 7.62 9.25
N PRO A 361 -15.31 7.44 10.24
CA PRO A 361 -16.50 6.61 10.07
C PRO A 361 -17.42 7.12 8.95
N GLY A 362 -17.91 6.19 8.13
CA GLY A 362 -18.87 6.47 7.05
C GLY A 362 -18.25 6.80 5.69
N LEU A 363 -16.95 7.13 5.64
CA LEU A 363 -16.24 7.34 4.37
C LEU A 363 -15.95 6.02 3.65
N GLY A 364 -15.78 6.10 2.33
CA GLY A 364 -15.50 4.93 1.49
C GLY A 364 -16.67 3.97 1.28
N ARG A 365 -17.87 4.26 1.80
CA ARG A 365 -19.06 3.39 1.71
C ARG A 365 -19.39 2.95 0.28
N GLN A 366 -19.22 3.86 -0.68
CA GLN A 366 -19.52 3.64 -2.10
C GLN A 366 -18.26 3.45 -2.95
N GLN A 367 -17.11 3.24 -2.33
CA GLN A 367 -15.85 3.12 -3.04
C GLN A 367 -15.28 1.70 -2.94
N VAL A 368 -14.59 1.26 -3.98
CA VAL A 368 -13.85 0.00 -3.99
C VAL A 368 -12.42 0.20 -4.47
N ARG A 369 -11.49 -0.53 -3.87
CA ARG A 369 -10.15 -0.70 -4.41
C ARG A 369 -10.08 -1.93 -5.31
N LEU A 370 -9.53 -1.75 -6.50
CA LEU A 370 -9.23 -2.78 -7.48
C LEU A 370 -7.72 -2.82 -7.75
N ALA A 371 -7.11 -4.01 -7.71
CA ALA A 371 -5.70 -4.21 -8.01
C ALA A 371 -5.52 -4.71 -9.44
N TYR A 372 -4.80 -3.98 -10.29
CA TYR A 372 -4.51 -4.38 -11.68
C TYR A 372 -3.24 -5.25 -11.79
N VAL A 373 -3.12 -6.20 -10.86
CA VAL A 373 -1.95 -7.08 -10.69
C VAL A 373 -2.07 -8.42 -11.41
N VAL A 374 -3.11 -8.57 -12.22
CA VAL A 374 -3.41 -9.76 -13.03
C VAL A 374 -3.38 -9.40 -14.51
N ASN A 375 -3.11 -10.39 -15.38
CA ASN A 375 -3.08 -10.21 -16.83
C ASN A 375 -4.36 -9.56 -17.40
N GLN A 376 -4.21 -8.92 -18.56
CA GLN A 376 -5.29 -8.16 -19.22
C GLN A 376 -6.53 -9.00 -19.53
N ASP A 377 -6.39 -10.30 -19.84
CA ASP A 377 -7.53 -11.19 -20.06
C ASP A 377 -8.39 -11.36 -18.79
N THR A 378 -7.73 -11.50 -17.65
CA THR A 378 -8.40 -11.58 -16.33
C THR A 378 -9.06 -10.26 -15.99
N ILE A 379 -8.39 -9.13 -16.26
CA ILE A 379 -8.98 -7.78 -16.09
C ILE A 379 -10.25 -7.64 -16.94
N ASN A 380 -10.19 -7.98 -18.24
CA ASN A 380 -11.33 -7.86 -19.14
C ASN A 380 -12.53 -8.68 -18.66
N ARG A 381 -12.33 -9.95 -18.29
CA ARG A 381 -13.40 -10.82 -17.78
C ARG A 381 -13.98 -10.33 -16.47
N ALA A 382 -13.14 -9.81 -15.58
CA ALA A 382 -13.61 -9.20 -14.33
C ALA A 382 -14.41 -7.92 -14.57
N MET A 383 -14.02 -7.10 -15.56
CA MET A 383 -14.77 -5.90 -15.94
C MET A 383 -16.09 -6.23 -16.62
N ASP A 384 -16.18 -7.30 -17.41
CA ASP A 384 -17.45 -7.80 -17.95
C ASP A 384 -18.40 -8.20 -16.82
N CYS A 385 -17.87 -8.87 -15.79
CA CYS A 385 -18.62 -9.21 -14.58
C CYS A 385 -19.11 -7.96 -13.85
N LEU A 386 -18.22 -6.97 -13.63
CA LEU A 386 -18.55 -5.74 -12.91
C LEU A 386 -19.62 -4.91 -13.62
N GLU A 387 -19.48 -4.73 -14.94
CA GLU A 387 -20.41 -3.96 -15.76
C GLU A 387 -21.85 -4.51 -15.66
N LEU A 388 -21.99 -5.84 -15.80
CA LEU A 388 -23.29 -6.50 -15.66
C LEU A 388 -23.80 -6.52 -14.22
N ALA A 389 -22.91 -6.70 -13.25
CA ALA A 389 -23.25 -6.68 -11.84
C ALA A 389 -23.85 -5.33 -11.43
N LEU A 390 -23.29 -4.21 -11.88
CA LEU A 390 -23.80 -2.87 -11.58
C LEU A 390 -25.21 -2.61 -12.16
N GLN A 391 -25.57 -3.28 -13.26
CA GLN A 391 -26.92 -3.19 -13.84
C GLN A 391 -27.95 -4.03 -13.06
N GLN A 392 -27.52 -5.14 -12.47
CA GLN A 392 -28.39 -6.12 -11.83
C GLN A 392 -28.49 -5.95 -10.31
N TYR A 393 -27.52 -5.29 -9.68
CA TYR A 393 -27.46 -5.18 -8.23
C TYR A 393 -28.73 -4.52 -7.67
N PRO A 394 -29.40 -5.15 -6.68
CA PRO A 394 -30.63 -4.58 -6.09
C PRO A 394 -30.41 -3.25 -5.37
N GLY A 395 -29.23 -3.02 -4.78
CA GLY A 395 -28.86 -1.80 -4.06
C GLY A 395 -28.23 -0.71 -4.94
N ARG A 396 -28.42 -0.74 -6.26
CA ARG A 396 -27.90 0.32 -7.15
C ARG A 396 -28.53 1.66 -6.82
N ILE A 397 -27.74 2.73 -6.86
CA ILE A 397 -28.23 4.11 -6.75
C ILE A 397 -28.29 4.73 -8.14
N GLY A 398 -29.25 5.64 -8.36
CA GLY A 398 -29.35 6.35 -9.63
C GLY A 398 -28.08 7.17 -9.92
N VAL A 399 -27.77 7.38 -11.20
CA VAL A 399 -26.75 8.34 -11.60
C VAL A 399 -27.20 9.70 -11.08
N ALA A 400 -26.47 10.29 -10.13
CA ALA A 400 -26.70 11.67 -9.78
C ALA A 400 -26.51 12.49 -11.05
N THR A 401 -27.59 13.09 -11.56
CA THR A 401 -27.48 14.12 -12.59
C THR A 401 -26.60 15.21 -11.99
N THR A 402 -25.42 15.43 -12.59
CA THR A 402 -24.62 16.58 -12.23
C THR A 402 -25.47 17.84 -12.45
N PRO A 403 -25.33 18.90 -11.64
CA PRO A 403 -26.13 20.13 -11.78
C PRO A 403 -26.02 20.82 -13.15
N ALA A 404 -25.17 20.33 -14.07
CA ALA A 404 -24.99 20.87 -15.41
C ALA A 404 -26.09 20.42 -16.41
N GLU A 405 -26.87 19.37 -16.14
CA GLU A 405 -27.88 18.87 -17.09
C GLU A 405 -29.31 19.34 -16.82
N ALA A 406 -29.57 20.02 -15.69
CA ALA A 406 -30.89 20.55 -15.36
C ALA A 406 -31.25 21.86 -16.11
N ASP A 407 -30.27 22.55 -16.70
CA ASP A 407 -30.46 23.87 -17.33
C ASP A 407 -30.64 23.83 -18.87
N VAL A 408 -30.66 22.64 -19.50
CA VAL A 408 -30.80 22.51 -20.97
C VAL A 408 -32.23 22.13 -21.40
N VAL A 409 -33.13 21.82 -20.46
CA VAL A 409 -34.53 21.43 -20.79
C VAL A 409 -35.52 22.61 -20.69
N ASN A 410 -35.05 23.82 -20.37
CA ASN A 410 -35.91 25.02 -20.27
C ASN A 410 -35.34 26.26 -20.98
N ARG A 411 -34.89 26.13 -22.24
CA ARG A 411 -34.72 27.28 -23.15
C ARG A 411 -35.17 26.97 -24.56
#